data_AF-A0A9D0ZM03-F1
#
_entry.id   AF-A0A9D0ZM03-F1
#
_cell.length_a   1.000
_cell.length_b   1.000
_cell.length_c   1.000
_cell.angle_alpha   90.00
_cell.angle_beta   90.00
_cell.angle_gamma   90.00
#
_symmetry.space_group_name_H-M   'P 1'
#
loop_
_entity.id
_entity.type
_entity.pdbx_description
1 polymer ?
#
loop_
_entity_poly.entity_id
_entity_poly.type
_entity_poly.pdbx_seq_one_letter_code
_entity_poly.pdbx_strand_id
1 'polypeptide(L)'
;MKCTLEKLQRMRRPLYSLRAPLSLATRESGLKTRQRYRTEFMRDRDRVLYSKSFRRLAGKTQVYLSGVDDHRRTRLTHTLEVSQIARSIAVPLKLDTDLVEAIALGHDLGHTPFGHAGERALHEIMTPQQEHVLGADCPLNSPLSKDLLPYLGFKHNLQSLKNAMSLEKNYGDHGLDLTNFTLWGIQAHSKPQYSEEKVSNYDQLSYYDTFLKKGCFLREEIPAWSLESFVVAEADEIAQRHHDVEDAIRGGLISKEEIVRIIKDNFANYLKDRDNSELKNSAMLDTETFIAIISRIIVNMFVTNLLNASIININEFIYSEELKQTTFAKYVEKHKPDEKIKNLISYETPGKKSGFIDSAKSFEKTITSRVLSSYDIQSADAKGKYIIRKIFQAYYHTPEQLPNHCAYEFLIASEPASYSQKQLLQLANAEGVGSVRDTFIKRLESGQKRERLILMRVICDYIAGMTDAYAKKAYEALYG
;
A
#
# COMPACT_ATOMS: atom_id res chain seq x y z
N MET A 1 -42.16 2.94 14.68
CA MET A 1 -41.75 4.36 14.73
C MET A 1 -40.79 4.64 13.59
N LYS A 2 -41.17 5.47 12.60
CA LYS A 2 -40.21 5.99 11.62
C LYS A 2 -39.22 6.89 12.37
N CYS A 3 -37.93 6.55 12.35
CA CYS A 3 -36.87 7.38 12.92
C CYS A 3 -36.74 8.63 12.03
N THR A 4 -36.72 9.84 12.60
CA THR A 4 -36.47 11.07 11.84
C THR A 4 -34.97 11.22 11.56
N LEU A 5 -34.61 11.92 10.47
CA LEU A 5 -33.21 12.21 10.12
C LEU A 5 -32.46 12.91 11.27
N GLU A 6 -33.10 13.86 11.94
CA GLU A 6 -32.55 14.55 13.11
C GLU A 6 -32.25 13.60 14.29
N LYS A 7 -33.06 12.55 14.47
CA LYS A 7 -32.84 11.55 15.52
C LYS A 7 -31.66 10.63 15.16
N LEU A 8 -31.48 10.33 13.88
CA LEU A 8 -30.36 9.54 13.36
C LEU A 8 -29.02 10.28 13.48
N GLN A 9 -28.99 11.57 13.18
CA GLN A 9 -27.81 12.43 13.34
C GLN A 9 -27.34 12.51 14.80
N ARG A 10 -28.24 12.30 15.77
CA ARG A 10 -27.91 12.29 17.21
C ARG A 10 -27.43 10.93 17.73
N MET A 11 -27.46 9.87 16.91
CA MET A 11 -27.02 8.54 17.34
C MET A 11 -25.49 8.47 17.44
N ARG A 12 -25.01 7.76 18.47
CA ARG A 12 -23.57 7.54 18.69
C ARG A 12 -23.01 6.29 17.99
N ARG A 13 -23.82 5.58 17.21
CA ARG A 13 -23.45 4.37 16.45
C ARG A 13 -24.32 4.22 15.20
N PRO A 14 -23.84 3.51 14.17
CA PRO A 14 -24.66 3.19 13.01
C PRO A 14 -25.89 2.35 13.34
N LEU A 15 -27.00 2.60 12.65
CA LEU A 15 -28.27 1.88 12.82
C LEU A 15 -28.11 0.40 12.49
N TYR A 16 -27.55 0.10 11.32
CA TYR A 16 -27.20 -1.24 10.86
C TYR A 16 -25.70 -1.32 10.55
N SER A 17 -25.16 -2.55 10.61
CA SER A 17 -23.81 -2.83 10.11
C SER A 17 -23.84 -2.86 8.58
N LEU A 18 -22.98 -2.06 7.96
CA LEU A 18 -22.70 -2.06 6.53
C LEU A 18 -21.35 -2.74 6.25
N ARG A 19 -21.04 -3.80 6.99
CA ARG A 19 -19.81 -4.58 6.79
C ARG A 19 -19.77 -5.27 5.43
N ALA A 20 -18.58 -5.54 4.93
CA ALA A 20 -18.37 -6.30 3.71
C ALA A 20 -19.17 -7.63 3.73
N PRO A 21 -20.02 -7.89 2.71
CA PRO A 21 -20.83 -9.09 2.68
C PRO A 21 -19.99 -10.35 2.45
N LEU A 22 -19.84 -11.20 3.47
CA LEU A 22 -19.09 -12.47 3.37
C LEU A 22 -19.63 -13.40 2.26
N SER A 23 -20.92 -13.31 1.93
CA SER A 23 -21.53 -14.08 0.82
C SER A 23 -21.00 -13.72 -0.56
N LEU A 24 -20.40 -12.54 -0.71
CA LEU A 24 -19.82 -12.03 -1.97
C LEU A 24 -18.30 -12.20 -2.00
N ALA A 25 -17.70 -12.66 -0.90
CA ALA A 25 -16.27 -12.88 -0.81
C ALA A 25 -15.89 -14.12 -1.63
N THR A 26 -15.10 -13.91 -2.67
CA THR A 26 -14.63 -14.98 -3.56
C THR A 26 -13.11 -14.98 -3.64
N ARG A 27 -12.53 -16.13 -4.02
CA ARG A 27 -11.09 -16.34 -4.22
C ARG A 27 -10.86 -16.85 -5.63
N GLU A 28 -9.71 -16.53 -6.21
CA GLU A 28 -9.36 -16.95 -7.58
C GLU A 28 -9.31 -18.47 -7.74
N SER A 29 -8.78 -19.19 -6.73
CA SER A 29 -8.69 -20.65 -6.77
C SER A 29 -10.06 -21.36 -6.68
N GLY A 30 -11.11 -20.66 -6.28
CA GLY A 30 -12.41 -21.25 -5.96
C GLY A 30 -12.40 -22.20 -4.75
N LEU A 31 -11.28 -22.28 -4.01
CA LEU A 31 -11.15 -23.18 -2.87
C LEU A 31 -12.15 -22.82 -1.76
N LYS A 32 -13.17 -23.68 -1.60
CA LYS A 32 -14.12 -23.60 -0.50
C LYS A 32 -13.63 -24.46 0.65
N THR A 33 -13.43 -23.84 1.80
CA THR A 33 -12.99 -24.51 3.02
C THR A 33 -14.14 -25.07 3.85
N ARG A 34 -13.87 -26.14 4.60
CA ARG A 34 -14.85 -26.79 5.49
C ARG A 34 -14.71 -26.40 6.97
N GLN A 35 -13.65 -25.70 7.37
CA GLN A 35 -13.42 -25.38 8.78
C GLN A 35 -14.33 -24.22 9.24
N ARG A 36 -15.09 -24.44 10.31
CA ARG A 36 -16.15 -23.54 10.79
C ARG A 36 -15.71 -22.46 11.78
N TYR A 37 -14.47 -22.51 12.29
CA TYR A 37 -13.99 -21.62 13.35
C TYR A 37 -13.34 -20.31 12.85
N ARG A 38 -13.11 -20.16 11.54
CA ARG A 38 -12.55 -18.95 10.91
C ARG A 38 -13.40 -18.50 9.73
N THR A 39 -13.66 -17.20 9.66
CA THR A 39 -14.25 -16.55 8.47
C THR A 39 -13.24 -16.49 7.32
N GLU A 40 -13.70 -16.11 6.12
CA GLU A 40 -12.80 -15.90 4.98
C GLU A 40 -11.81 -14.74 5.21
N PHE A 41 -12.25 -13.67 5.88
CA PHE A 41 -11.39 -12.53 6.20
C PHE A 41 -10.34 -12.85 7.28
N MET A 42 -10.68 -13.67 8.29
CA MET A 42 -9.70 -14.17 9.26
C MET A 42 -8.58 -14.97 8.56
N ARG A 43 -8.93 -15.74 7.52
CA ARG A 43 -7.94 -16.50 6.76
C ARG A 43 -7.06 -15.59 5.93
N ASP A 44 -7.63 -14.55 5.32
CA ASP A 44 -6.86 -13.58 4.56
C ASP A 44 -5.81 -12.93 5.44
N ARG A 45 -6.20 -12.46 6.64
CA ARG A 45 -5.27 -11.95 7.65
C ARG A 45 -4.15 -12.95 7.93
N ASP A 46 -4.50 -14.18 8.28
CA ASP A 46 -3.52 -15.19 8.64
C ASP A 46 -2.55 -15.46 7.47
N ARG A 47 -3.05 -15.54 6.24
CA ARG A 47 -2.23 -15.77 5.03
C ARG A 47 -1.26 -14.62 4.77
N VAL A 48 -1.70 -13.37 4.93
CA VAL A 48 -0.83 -12.19 4.83
C VAL A 48 0.27 -12.24 5.90
N LEU A 49 -0.10 -12.53 7.15
CA LEU A 49 0.82 -12.60 8.28
C LEU A 49 1.96 -13.62 8.07
N TYR A 50 1.68 -14.77 7.45
CA TYR A 50 2.68 -15.81 7.18
C TYR A 50 3.46 -15.61 5.86
N SER A 51 3.16 -14.59 5.07
CA SER A 51 3.82 -14.33 3.78
C SER A 51 5.29 -13.90 3.93
N LYS A 52 6.11 -14.12 2.89
CA LYS A 52 7.50 -13.63 2.88
C LYS A 52 7.54 -12.10 2.77
N SER A 53 6.64 -11.53 1.97
CA SER A 53 6.52 -10.09 1.75
C SER A 53 6.21 -9.35 3.04
N PHE A 54 5.31 -9.86 3.88
CA PHE A 54 5.02 -9.26 5.19
C PHE A 54 6.25 -9.29 6.12
N ARG A 55 6.96 -10.42 6.20
CA ARG A 55 8.21 -10.51 6.98
C ARG A 55 9.28 -9.53 6.53
N ARG A 56 9.36 -9.23 5.23
CA ARG A 56 10.34 -8.28 4.67
C ARG A 56 10.06 -6.84 5.06
N LEU A 57 8.84 -6.50 5.49
CA LEU A 57 8.52 -5.13 5.97
C LEU A 57 9.37 -4.74 7.17
N ALA A 58 9.84 -5.70 7.98
CA ALA A 58 10.75 -5.45 9.10
C ALA A 58 12.12 -4.90 8.65
N GLY A 59 12.52 -5.15 7.39
CA GLY A 59 13.78 -4.69 6.83
C GLY A 59 13.63 -3.53 5.84
N LYS A 60 12.48 -2.85 5.81
CA LYS A 60 12.20 -1.72 4.92
C LYS A 60 11.90 -0.47 5.72
N THR A 61 12.47 0.65 5.30
CA THR A 61 12.29 1.95 5.94
C THR A 61 10.97 2.61 5.60
N GLN A 62 10.41 3.32 6.58
CA GLN A 62 9.27 4.21 6.35
C GLN A 62 9.71 5.53 5.72
N VAL A 63 10.51 6.33 6.44
CA VAL A 63 10.97 7.68 6.03
C VAL A 63 12.50 7.84 6.12
N TYR A 64 13.12 7.53 7.26
CA TYR A 64 14.58 7.58 7.42
C TYR A 64 15.26 6.26 7.06
N LEU A 65 16.50 6.30 6.54
CA LEU A 65 17.31 5.09 6.31
C LEU A 65 17.47 4.25 7.58
N SER A 66 17.33 2.93 7.39
CA SER A 66 17.52 1.88 8.39
C SER A 66 19.03 1.69 8.60
N GLY A 67 19.39 1.49 9.87
CA GLY A 67 20.77 1.18 10.28
C GLY A 67 21.60 2.33 10.87
N VAL A 68 20.99 3.47 11.21
CA VAL A 68 21.66 4.55 11.97
C VAL A 68 21.22 4.60 13.44
N ASP A 69 20.06 4.01 13.76
CA ASP A 69 19.46 3.97 15.11
C ASP A 69 18.52 2.75 15.20
N ASP A 70 18.63 1.99 16.30
CA ASP A 70 17.85 0.77 16.58
C ASP A 70 16.37 1.05 16.85
N HIS A 71 16.02 2.30 17.13
CA HIS A 71 14.66 2.72 17.48
C HIS A 71 13.85 3.27 16.29
N ARG A 72 14.40 3.28 15.07
CA ARG A 72 13.70 3.80 13.89
C ARG A 72 12.59 2.87 13.43
N ARG A 73 11.45 3.47 13.09
CA ARG A 73 10.27 2.78 12.56
C ARG A 73 10.59 2.06 11.25
N THR A 74 10.06 0.86 11.14
CA THR A 74 10.07 0.07 9.91
C THR A 74 8.68 0.12 9.27
N ARG A 75 8.57 -0.32 8.01
CA ARG A 75 7.27 -0.51 7.35
C ARG A 75 6.39 -1.48 8.15
N LEU A 76 6.98 -2.47 8.83
CA LEU A 76 6.25 -3.41 9.69
C LEU A 76 5.62 -2.71 10.89
N THR A 77 6.37 -1.89 11.63
CA THR A 77 5.81 -1.17 12.79
C THR A 77 4.72 -0.19 12.37
N HIS A 78 4.92 0.50 11.24
CA HIS A 78 3.89 1.35 10.66
C HIS A 78 2.62 0.55 10.32
N THR A 79 2.75 -0.57 9.62
CA THR A 79 1.64 -1.46 9.27
C THR A 79 0.87 -1.98 10.48
N LEU A 80 1.55 -2.32 11.58
CA LEU A 80 0.90 -2.75 12.82
C LEU A 80 0.08 -1.63 13.47
N GLU A 81 0.57 -0.39 13.42
CA GLU A 81 -0.15 0.78 13.93
C GLU A 81 -1.36 1.14 13.05
N VAL A 82 -1.22 1.08 11.73
CA VAL A 82 -2.35 1.21 10.79
C VAL A 82 -3.44 0.19 11.14
N SER A 83 -3.07 -1.08 11.34
CA SER A 83 -4.02 -2.12 11.76
C SER A 83 -4.72 -1.78 13.08
N GLN A 84 -3.98 -1.29 14.08
CA GLN A 84 -4.54 -0.92 15.38
C GLN A 84 -5.52 0.27 15.28
N ILE A 85 -5.15 1.31 14.54
CA ILE A 85 -5.98 2.51 14.32
C ILE A 85 -7.24 2.11 13.54
N ALA A 86 -7.08 1.35 12.45
CA ALA A 86 -8.18 0.92 11.60
C ALA A 86 -9.19 0.05 12.38
N ARG A 87 -8.73 -0.88 13.21
CA ARG A 87 -9.61 -1.67 14.10
C ARG A 87 -10.35 -0.78 15.11
N SER A 88 -9.68 0.23 15.66
CA SER A 88 -10.27 1.19 16.60
C SER A 88 -11.37 2.03 15.96
N ILE A 89 -11.27 2.33 14.65
CA ILE A 89 -12.31 3.01 13.86
C ILE A 89 -13.43 2.03 13.48
N ALA A 90 -13.10 0.81 13.05
CA ALA A 90 -14.05 -0.17 12.55
C ALA A 90 -15.07 -0.64 13.59
N VAL A 91 -14.64 -0.82 14.85
CA VAL A 91 -15.49 -1.32 15.94
C VAL A 91 -16.70 -0.41 16.22
N PRO A 92 -16.53 0.91 16.47
CA PRO A 92 -17.67 1.83 16.65
C PRO A 92 -18.59 1.93 15.41
N LEU A 93 -18.03 1.74 14.21
CA LEU A 93 -18.78 1.76 12.95
C LEU A 93 -19.49 0.43 12.63
N LYS A 94 -19.35 -0.59 13.48
CA LYS A 94 -19.91 -1.94 13.27
C LYS A 94 -19.44 -2.58 11.95
N LEU A 95 -18.19 -2.35 11.55
CA LEU A 95 -17.57 -2.96 10.37
C LEU A 95 -16.83 -4.25 10.72
N ASP A 96 -16.38 -5.02 9.72
CA ASP A 96 -15.65 -6.26 9.92
C ASP A 96 -14.18 -6.01 10.28
N THR A 97 -13.80 -6.32 11.53
CA THR A 97 -12.44 -6.06 12.03
C THR A 97 -11.40 -6.98 11.43
N ASP A 98 -11.77 -8.21 11.02
CA ASP A 98 -10.82 -9.15 10.42
C ASP A 98 -10.48 -8.73 8.98
N LEU A 99 -11.46 -8.19 8.22
CA LEU A 99 -11.20 -7.62 6.91
C LEU A 99 -10.32 -6.37 6.99
N VAL A 100 -10.62 -5.46 7.92
CA VAL A 100 -9.80 -4.26 8.17
C VAL A 100 -8.36 -4.65 8.50
N GLU A 101 -8.18 -5.63 9.39
CA GLU A 101 -6.85 -6.12 9.75
C GLU A 101 -6.15 -6.79 8.56
N ALA A 102 -6.84 -7.62 7.78
CA ALA A 102 -6.28 -8.27 6.60
C ALA A 102 -5.79 -7.25 5.55
N ILE A 103 -6.59 -6.22 5.27
CA ILE A 103 -6.23 -5.13 4.35
C ILE A 103 -5.05 -4.33 4.91
N ALA A 104 -5.14 -3.91 6.18
CA ALA A 104 -4.08 -3.13 6.82
C ALA A 104 -2.74 -3.87 6.82
N LEU A 105 -2.70 -5.17 7.14
CA LEU A 105 -1.45 -5.94 7.08
C LEU A 105 -0.93 -6.13 5.63
N GLY A 106 -1.82 -6.07 4.64
CA GLY A 106 -1.51 -6.35 3.24
C GLY A 106 -1.17 -5.12 2.38
N HIS A 107 -1.52 -3.91 2.83
CA HIS A 107 -1.49 -2.70 1.98
C HIS A 107 -0.08 -2.38 1.45
N ASP A 108 0.95 -2.65 2.26
CA ASP A 108 2.34 -2.27 2.00
C ASP A 108 3.25 -3.43 1.53
N LEU A 109 2.70 -4.61 1.22
CA LEU A 109 3.49 -5.78 0.79
C LEU A 109 4.40 -5.52 -0.42
N GLY A 110 4.02 -4.60 -1.30
CA GLY A 110 4.70 -4.21 -2.52
C GLY A 110 5.65 -3.02 -2.38
N HIS A 111 5.82 -2.48 -1.17
CA HIS A 111 6.69 -1.34 -0.96
C HIS A 111 8.13 -1.66 -1.36
N THR A 112 8.82 -0.77 -2.04
CA THR A 112 10.22 -0.96 -2.45
C THR A 112 11.19 -0.75 -1.28
N PRO A 113 12.44 -1.26 -1.39
CA PRO A 113 13.53 -0.76 -0.56
C PRO A 113 13.74 0.74 -0.77
N PHE A 114 14.20 1.44 0.28
CA PHE A 114 14.39 2.90 0.31
C PHE A 114 13.12 3.73 0.11
N GLY A 115 11.96 3.19 0.50
CA GLY A 115 10.72 3.95 0.54
C GLY A 115 10.32 4.53 -0.83
N HIS A 116 9.70 5.71 -0.82
CA HIS A 116 9.22 6.35 -2.05
C HIS A 116 10.34 6.69 -3.05
N ALA A 117 11.59 6.81 -2.59
CA ALA A 117 12.73 7.02 -3.48
C ALA A 117 12.94 5.82 -4.40
N GLY A 118 12.89 4.60 -3.85
CA GLY A 118 12.98 3.36 -4.63
C GLY A 118 11.77 3.16 -5.54
N GLU A 119 10.57 3.50 -5.08
CA GLU A 119 9.34 3.44 -5.88
C GLU A 119 9.44 4.35 -7.13
N ARG A 120 9.82 5.62 -6.94
CA ARG A 120 10.04 6.57 -8.05
C ARG A 120 11.13 6.10 -8.98
N ALA A 121 12.26 5.60 -8.44
CA ALA A 121 13.35 5.08 -9.26
C ALA A 121 12.89 3.92 -10.16
N LEU A 122 12.15 2.95 -9.62
CA LEU A 122 11.62 1.85 -10.43
C LEU A 122 10.59 2.35 -11.45
N HIS A 123 9.73 3.30 -11.11
CA HIS A 123 8.77 3.85 -12.08
C HIS A 123 9.48 4.57 -13.24
N GLU A 124 10.48 5.39 -12.94
CA GLU A 124 11.31 6.07 -13.94
C GLU A 124 12.01 5.07 -14.88
N ILE A 125 12.60 4.00 -14.33
CA ILE A 125 13.28 2.94 -15.11
C ILE A 125 12.30 2.14 -15.97
N MET A 126 11.06 2.03 -15.53
CA MET A 126 10.04 1.24 -16.21
C MET A 126 9.15 2.08 -17.14
N THR A 127 9.54 3.30 -17.47
CA THR A 127 8.82 4.19 -18.39
C THR A 127 9.79 4.86 -19.36
N PRO A 128 9.34 5.31 -20.55
CA PRO A 128 10.20 6.01 -21.50
C PRO A 128 10.79 7.30 -20.89
N GLN A 129 12.09 7.51 -21.08
CA GLN A 129 12.83 8.68 -20.60
C GLN A 129 13.60 9.32 -21.76
N GLN A 130 13.96 10.60 -21.63
CA GLN A 130 14.84 11.26 -22.61
C GLN A 130 16.23 10.60 -22.64
N GLU A 131 16.80 10.35 -21.46
CA GLU A 131 18.03 9.58 -21.30
C GLU A 131 17.77 8.42 -20.34
N HIS A 132 17.64 7.21 -20.90
CA HIS A 132 17.31 6.04 -20.10
C HIS A 132 18.53 5.50 -19.37
N VAL A 133 18.35 5.09 -18.11
CA VAL A 133 19.44 4.57 -17.26
C VAL A 133 20.14 3.34 -17.86
N LEU A 134 19.47 2.60 -18.72
CA LEU A 134 20.00 1.39 -19.37
C LEU A 134 20.88 1.70 -20.60
N GLY A 135 21.01 2.97 -20.99
CA GLY A 135 21.77 3.38 -22.17
C GLY A 135 21.01 3.19 -23.48
N ALA A 136 21.75 3.20 -24.59
CA ALA A 136 21.20 3.19 -25.95
C ALA A 136 20.35 1.94 -26.26
N ASP A 137 20.73 0.79 -25.71
CA ASP A 137 20.08 -0.51 -25.99
C ASP A 137 18.73 -0.70 -25.27
N CYS A 138 18.27 0.29 -24.52
CA CYS A 138 16.99 0.19 -23.83
C CYS A 138 15.83 0.04 -24.82
N PRO A 139 14.92 -0.95 -24.65
CA PRO A 139 13.75 -1.09 -25.51
C PRO A 139 12.79 0.10 -25.40
N LEU A 140 12.87 0.90 -24.33
CA LEU A 140 12.01 2.06 -24.12
C LEU A 140 12.46 3.32 -24.89
N ASN A 141 13.66 3.31 -25.49
CA ASN A 141 14.16 4.43 -26.30
C ASN A 141 13.49 4.54 -27.68
N SER A 142 12.75 3.50 -28.10
CA SER A 142 12.02 3.48 -29.37
C SER A 142 10.52 3.29 -29.13
N PRO A 143 9.65 3.81 -30.02
CA PRO A 143 8.19 3.68 -29.87
C PRO A 143 7.75 2.24 -29.57
N LEU A 144 6.81 2.10 -28.65
CA LEU A 144 6.21 0.82 -28.27
C LEU A 144 4.89 0.60 -29.01
N SER A 145 4.68 -0.62 -29.47
CA SER A 145 3.37 -1.06 -29.91
C SER A 145 2.42 -1.17 -28.70
N LYS A 146 1.11 -1.05 -28.95
CA LYS A 146 0.09 -1.00 -27.88
C LYS A 146 0.10 -2.23 -26.96
N ASP A 147 0.44 -3.40 -27.49
CA ASP A 147 0.54 -4.67 -26.78
C ASP A 147 1.74 -4.74 -25.81
N LEU A 148 2.71 -3.83 -25.94
CA LEU A 148 3.88 -3.73 -25.06
C LEU A 148 3.75 -2.64 -24.00
N LEU A 149 2.75 -1.77 -24.09
CA LEU A 149 2.45 -0.78 -23.04
C LEU A 149 2.15 -1.42 -21.67
N PRO A 150 1.47 -2.59 -21.60
CA PRO A 150 1.27 -3.31 -20.34
C PRO A 150 2.55 -3.92 -19.74
N TYR A 151 3.75 -3.41 -20.01
CA TYR A 151 4.97 -3.73 -19.24
C TYR A 151 5.53 -2.53 -18.49
N LEU A 152 4.89 -1.36 -18.63
CA LEU A 152 5.40 -0.10 -18.11
C LEU A 152 4.94 0.14 -16.68
N GLY A 153 5.69 1.02 -16.02
CA GLY A 153 5.30 1.58 -14.74
C GLY A 153 5.72 0.79 -13.52
N PHE A 154 5.54 1.42 -12.37
CA PHE A 154 5.66 0.75 -11.08
C PHE A 154 4.90 1.57 -10.05
N LYS A 155 4.16 0.91 -9.15
CA LYS A 155 3.50 1.59 -8.04
C LYS A 155 3.31 0.63 -6.87
N HIS A 156 3.63 1.07 -5.65
CA HIS A 156 3.71 0.16 -4.50
C HIS A 156 2.38 -0.56 -4.19
N ASN A 157 1.25 0.14 -4.17
CA ASN A 157 -0.07 -0.44 -3.88
C ASN A 157 -0.51 -1.48 -4.92
N LEU A 158 -0.22 -1.24 -6.20
CA LEU A 158 -0.48 -2.20 -7.29
C LEU A 158 0.51 -3.38 -7.24
N GLN A 159 1.75 -3.12 -6.83
CA GLN A 159 2.72 -4.19 -6.56
C GLN A 159 2.31 -5.03 -5.34
N SER A 160 1.69 -4.46 -4.31
CA SER A 160 1.15 -5.21 -3.16
C SER A 160 0.09 -6.19 -3.61
N LEU A 161 -0.81 -5.75 -4.50
CA LEU A 161 -1.81 -6.61 -5.13
C LEU A 161 -1.15 -7.75 -5.91
N LYS A 162 -0.17 -7.44 -6.77
CA LYS A 162 0.56 -8.45 -7.53
C LYS A 162 1.31 -9.43 -6.61
N ASN A 163 1.93 -8.96 -5.55
CA ASN A 163 2.61 -9.81 -4.57
C ASN A 163 1.65 -10.83 -3.97
N ALA A 164 0.47 -10.36 -3.57
CA ALA A 164 -0.59 -11.20 -3.00
C ALA A 164 -1.19 -12.19 -4.01
N MET A 165 -1.22 -11.85 -5.31
CA MET A 165 -1.85 -12.69 -6.33
C MET A 165 -0.92 -13.68 -7.02
N SER A 166 0.36 -13.33 -7.24
CA SER A 166 1.23 -14.16 -8.10
C SER A 166 2.69 -14.31 -7.69
N LEU A 167 3.28 -13.38 -6.93
CA LEU A 167 4.71 -13.46 -6.57
C LEU A 167 4.95 -14.25 -5.28
N GLU A 168 4.07 -14.17 -4.29
CA GLU A 168 4.03 -15.21 -3.25
C GLU A 168 3.62 -16.54 -3.90
N LYS A 169 4.10 -17.66 -3.37
CA LYS A 169 3.80 -19.00 -3.95
C LYS A 169 3.22 -19.96 -2.92
N ASN A 170 2.72 -19.43 -1.79
CA ASN A 170 2.18 -20.22 -0.68
C ASN A 170 0.98 -21.08 -1.11
N TYR A 171 0.23 -20.63 -2.12
CA TYR A 171 -0.89 -21.33 -2.72
C TYR A 171 -0.68 -21.58 -4.22
N GLY A 172 0.57 -21.82 -4.63
CA GLY A 172 0.93 -22.08 -6.02
C GLY A 172 0.71 -20.85 -6.90
N ASP A 173 0.04 -21.03 -8.04
CA ASP A 173 -0.18 -19.97 -9.03
C ASP A 173 -1.19 -18.90 -8.58
N HIS A 174 -1.87 -19.12 -7.45
CA HIS A 174 -2.85 -18.17 -6.88
C HIS A 174 -2.26 -17.26 -5.80
N GLY A 175 -0.95 -17.28 -5.57
CA GLY A 175 -0.34 -16.36 -4.63
C GLY A 175 -0.61 -16.70 -3.16
N LEU A 176 -1.19 -15.72 -2.46
CA LEU A 176 -1.83 -15.84 -1.16
C LEU A 176 -3.33 -16.18 -1.28
N ASP A 177 -3.89 -16.18 -2.48
CA ASP A 177 -5.28 -16.58 -2.79
C ASP A 177 -6.32 -15.83 -1.93
N LEU A 178 -6.07 -14.55 -1.63
CA LEU A 178 -6.91 -13.72 -0.76
C LEU A 178 -8.31 -13.48 -1.36
N THR A 179 -9.27 -13.07 -0.54
CA THR A 179 -10.59 -12.70 -1.05
C THR A 179 -10.54 -11.41 -1.85
N ASN A 180 -11.46 -11.27 -2.80
CA ASN A 180 -11.63 -10.08 -3.63
C ASN A 180 -11.77 -8.77 -2.84
N PHE A 181 -12.48 -8.76 -1.70
CA PHE A 181 -12.57 -7.57 -0.84
C PHE A 181 -11.21 -7.17 -0.25
N THR A 182 -10.43 -8.15 0.22
CA THR A 182 -9.09 -7.89 0.75
C THR A 182 -8.16 -7.37 -0.35
N LEU A 183 -8.18 -7.99 -1.54
CA LEU A 183 -7.37 -7.56 -2.68
C LEU A 183 -7.73 -6.15 -3.14
N TRP A 184 -9.03 -5.84 -3.23
CA TRP A 184 -9.49 -4.49 -3.57
C TRP A 184 -9.07 -3.46 -2.53
N GLY A 185 -9.18 -3.79 -1.23
CA GLY A 185 -8.74 -2.90 -0.16
C GLY A 185 -7.23 -2.64 -0.18
N ILE A 186 -6.42 -3.68 -0.43
CA ILE A 186 -4.96 -3.57 -0.54
C ILE A 186 -4.56 -2.57 -1.61
N GLN A 187 -5.23 -2.55 -2.77
CA GLN A 187 -4.89 -1.55 -3.81
C GLN A 187 -5.52 -0.17 -3.56
N ALA A 188 -6.71 -0.12 -2.94
CA ALA A 188 -7.52 1.09 -2.81
C ALA A 188 -7.04 2.08 -1.74
N HIS A 189 -6.11 1.69 -0.86
CA HIS A 189 -5.62 2.57 0.21
C HIS A 189 -4.91 3.83 -0.30
N SER A 190 -4.35 3.78 -1.51
CA SER A 190 -3.64 4.88 -2.15
C SER A 190 -4.24 5.22 -3.52
N LYS A 191 -3.92 6.40 -4.04
CA LYS A 191 -4.36 6.83 -5.38
C LYS A 191 -3.91 5.81 -6.43
N PRO A 192 -4.67 5.59 -7.51
CA PRO A 192 -4.32 4.60 -8.54
C PRO A 192 -3.16 5.05 -9.44
N GLN A 193 -2.83 6.35 -9.46
CA GLN A 193 -1.81 6.95 -10.31
C GLN A 193 -0.95 7.97 -9.54
N TYR A 194 0.19 8.35 -10.10
CA TYR A 194 0.99 9.45 -9.55
C TYR A 194 0.34 10.80 -9.87
N SER A 195 0.81 11.83 -9.17
CA SER A 195 0.52 13.21 -9.56
C SER A 195 1.47 13.59 -10.70
N GLU A 196 0.94 14.23 -11.74
CA GLU A 196 1.70 14.74 -12.89
C GLU A 196 2.85 15.68 -12.46
N GLU A 197 2.67 16.43 -11.37
CA GLU A 197 3.69 17.31 -10.80
C GLU A 197 4.87 16.55 -10.17
N LYS A 198 4.68 15.27 -9.80
CA LYS A 198 5.67 14.50 -9.02
C LYS A 198 6.53 13.59 -9.89
N VAL A 199 5.98 12.99 -10.94
CA VAL A 199 6.69 12.04 -11.80
C VAL A 199 6.18 12.13 -13.24
N SER A 200 7.07 12.04 -14.23
CA SER A 200 6.71 11.89 -15.64
C SER A 200 6.02 10.55 -15.89
N ASN A 201 5.23 10.43 -16.97
CA ASN A 201 4.50 9.20 -17.31
C ASN A 201 3.62 8.65 -16.16
N TYR A 202 3.03 9.56 -15.37
CA TYR A 202 2.37 9.30 -14.09
C TYR A 202 1.20 8.29 -14.15
N ASP A 203 0.67 8.05 -15.34
CA ASP A 203 -0.47 7.20 -15.66
C ASP A 203 -0.08 5.85 -16.31
N GLN A 204 1.19 5.63 -16.66
CA GLN A 204 1.66 4.40 -17.30
C GLN A 204 1.75 3.25 -16.30
N LEU A 205 0.60 2.67 -15.92
CA LEU A 205 0.48 1.61 -14.92
C LEU A 205 -0.36 0.41 -15.38
N SER A 206 -0.66 0.33 -16.69
CA SER A 206 -1.53 -0.69 -17.29
C SER A 206 -1.03 -2.13 -17.12
N TYR A 207 0.24 -2.33 -16.74
CA TYR A 207 0.76 -3.65 -16.33
C TYR A 207 -0.11 -4.30 -15.26
N TYR A 208 -0.70 -3.50 -14.37
CA TYR A 208 -1.47 -3.99 -13.24
C TYR A 208 -2.95 -4.26 -13.54
N ASP A 209 -3.45 -3.88 -14.72
CA ASP A 209 -4.87 -3.98 -15.08
C ASP A 209 -5.39 -5.41 -15.02
N THR A 210 -4.56 -6.39 -15.41
CA THR A 210 -4.94 -7.81 -15.34
C THR A 210 -5.16 -8.26 -13.90
N PHE A 211 -4.31 -7.84 -12.96
CA PHE A 211 -4.44 -8.17 -11.54
C PHE A 211 -5.69 -7.51 -10.94
N LEU A 212 -5.92 -6.24 -11.28
CA LEU A 212 -7.12 -5.52 -10.87
C LEU A 212 -8.39 -6.25 -11.33
N LYS A 213 -8.50 -6.56 -12.62
CA LYS A 213 -9.68 -7.24 -13.19
C LYS A 213 -9.92 -8.63 -12.60
N LYS A 214 -8.85 -9.40 -12.38
CA LYS A 214 -8.96 -10.76 -11.84
C LYS A 214 -9.28 -10.80 -10.34
N GLY A 215 -8.66 -9.92 -9.55
CA GLY A 215 -8.68 -10.01 -8.09
C GLY A 215 -9.70 -9.10 -7.41
N CYS A 216 -10.03 -7.95 -8.01
CA CYS A 216 -10.65 -6.85 -7.26
C CYS A 216 -12.13 -6.59 -7.60
N PHE A 217 -12.81 -7.53 -8.26
CA PHE A 217 -14.18 -7.37 -8.75
C PHE A 217 -15.11 -8.50 -8.27
N LEU A 218 -16.40 -8.17 -8.09
CA LEU A 218 -17.47 -9.14 -7.85
C LEU A 218 -17.97 -9.76 -9.17
N ARG A 219 -18.09 -8.91 -10.18
CA ARG A 219 -18.47 -9.17 -11.58
C ARG A 219 -17.73 -8.16 -12.45
N GLU A 220 -17.67 -8.38 -13.76
CA GLU A 220 -16.77 -7.65 -14.70
C GLU A 220 -16.73 -6.12 -14.54
N GLU A 221 -17.77 -5.49 -13.99
CA GLU A 221 -17.84 -4.03 -13.81
C GLU A 221 -17.96 -3.52 -12.37
N ILE A 222 -18.19 -4.38 -11.38
CA ILE A 222 -18.45 -3.94 -9.99
C ILE A 222 -17.26 -4.31 -9.09
N PRO A 223 -16.49 -3.32 -8.62
CA PRO A 223 -15.38 -3.58 -7.71
C PRO A 223 -15.87 -4.21 -6.40
N ALA A 224 -15.05 -5.05 -5.79
CA ALA A 224 -15.30 -5.63 -4.46
C ALA A 224 -15.01 -4.60 -3.36
N TRP A 225 -15.68 -3.45 -3.42
CA TRP A 225 -15.46 -2.34 -2.50
C TRP A 225 -16.06 -2.60 -1.12
N SER A 226 -15.47 -1.99 -0.09
CA SER A 226 -15.96 -2.09 1.29
C SER A 226 -15.66 -0.82 2.07
N LEU A 227 -16.49 -0.53 3.09
CA LEU A 227 -16.21 0.58 4.00
C LEU A 227 -14.96 0.33 4.83
N GLU A 228 -14.66 -0.94 5.11
CA GLU A 228 -13.42 -1.41 5.74
C GLU A 228 -12.17 -0.90 5.01
N SER A 229 -12.18 -0.89 3.68
CA SER A 229 -11.06 -0.40 2.89
C SER A 229 -10.87 1.12 3.03
N PHE A 230 -11.96 1.88 3.07
CA PHE A 230 -11.89 3.33 3.31
C PHE A 230 -11.41 3.65 4.72
N VAL A 231 -11.82 2.84 5.71
CA VAL A 231 -11.28 2.94 7.07
C VAL A 231 -9.78 2.68 7.10
N VAL A 232 -9.26 1.71 6.34
CA VAL A 232 -7.82 1.45 6.28
C VAL A 232 -7.08 2.60 5.59
N ALA A 233 -7.63 3.16 4.51
CA ALA A 233 -7.05 4.34 3.86
C ALA A 233 -6.92 5.52 4.84
N GLU A 234 -7.96 5.81 5.61
CA GLU A 234 -7.91 6.86 6.64
C GLU A 234 -6.97 6.51 7.80
N ALA A 235 -6.90 5.25 8.21
CA ALA A 235 -6.00 4.82 9.27
C ALA A 235 -4.52 4.94 8.87
N ASP A 236 -4.19 4.64 7.59
CA ASP A 236 -2.87 4.82 7.01
C ASP A 236 -2.45 6.31 7.04
N GLU A 237 -3.35 7.16 6.57
CA GLU A 237 -3.22 8.62 6.61
C GLU A 237 -3.02 9.17 8.04
N ILE A 238 -3.76 8.65 9.04
CA ILE A 238 -3.57 9.04 10.45
C ILE A 238 -2.24 8.54 11.01
N ALA A 239 -1.84 7.31 10.65
CA ALA A 239 -0.57 6.73 11.09
C ALA A 239 0.59 7.57 10.57
N GLN A 240 0.60 7.85 9.26
CA GLN A 240 1.65 8.64 8.62
C GLN A 240 1.82 10.02 9.27
N ARG A 241 0.71 10.73 9.57
CA ARG A 241 0.77 12.08 10.15
C ARG A 241 1.49 12.14 11.50
N HIS A 242 1.25 11.20 12.40
CA HIS A 242 1.94 11.22 13.69
C HIS A 242 3.36 10.64 13.61
N HIS A 243 3.62 9.74 12.65
CA HIS A 243 4.98 9.26 12.38
C HIS A 243 5.86 10.39 11.89
N ASP A 244 5.39 11.19 10.93
CA ASP A 244 6.12 12.33 10.40
C ASP A 244 6.46 13.36 11.49
N VAL A 245 5.58 13.53 12.49
CA VAL A 245 5.84 14.38 13.66
C VAL A 245 6.92 13.78 14.55
N GLU A 246 6.82 12.49 14.88
CA GLU A 246 7.83 11.80 15.68
C GLU A 246 9.20 11.84 15.01
N ASP A 247 9.23 11.54 13.71
CA ASP A 247 10.41 11.54 12.85
C ASP A 247 11.02 12.94 12.73
N ALA A 248 10.20 14.00 12.67
CA ALA A 248 10.67 15.38 12.70
C ALA A 248 11.31 15.76 14.04
N ILE A 249 10.76 15.29 15.16
CA ILE A 249 11.27 15.57 16.51
C ILE A 249 12.57 14.79 16.76
N ARG A 250 12.58 13.47 16.49
CA ARG A 250 13.76 12.61 16.67
C ARG A 250 14.92 13.04 15.77
N GLY A 251 14.61 13.49 14.54
CA GLY A 251 15.59 14.05 13.62
C GLY A 251 16.08 15.46 13.97
N GLY A 252 15.55 16.07 15.03
CA GLY A 252 15.89 17.45 15.42
C GLY A 252 15.47 18.50 14.38
N LEU A 253 14.57 18.15 13.46
CA LEU A 253 14.13 19.01 12.35
C LEU A 253 13.12 20.06 12.79
N ILE A 254 12.33 19.74 13.83
CA ILE A 254 11.32 20.63 14.40
C ILE A 254 11.42 20.55 15.93
N SER A 255 11.46 21.72 16.58
CA SER A 255 11.44 21.81 18.05
C SER A 255 10.08 21.40 18.64
N LYS A 256 10.06 20.99 19.91
CA LYS A 256 8.82 20.64 20.62
C LYS A 256 7.85 21.81 20.65
N GLU A 257 8.36 23.02 20.89
CA GLU A 257 7.60 24.26 20.93
C GLU A 257 6.96 24.58 19.58
N GLU A 258 7.70 24.36 18.48
CA GLU A 258 7.17 24.56 17.13
C GLU A 258 6.09 23.53 16.80
N ILE A 259 6.24 22.25 17.16
CA ILE A 259 5.18 21.24 16.99
C ILE A 259 3.91 21.64 17.75
N VAL A 260 4.04 22.06 19.02
CA VAL A 260 2.89 22.54 19.82
C VAL A 260 2.19 23.71 19.14
N ARG A 261 2.96 24.68 18.61
CA ARG A 261 2.42 25.81 17.87
C ARG A 261 1.70 25.36 16.59
N ILE A 262 2.33 24.52 15.77
CA ILE A 262 1.75 24.01 14.53
C ILE A 262 0.43 23.27 14.81
N ILE A 263 0.38 22.43 15.85
CA ILE A 263 -0.85 21.71 16.23
C ILE A 263 -1.94 22.71 16.65
N LYS A 264 -1.60 23.73 17.45
CA LYS A 264 -2.57 24.74 17.89
C LYS A 264 -3.10 25.60 16.74
N ASP A 265 -2.21 26.07 15.87
CA ASP A 265 -2.56 26.92 14.73
C ASP A 265 -3.54 26.22 13.78
N ASN A 266 -3.38 24.91 13.61
CA ASN A 266 -4.26 24.12 12.74
C ASN A 266 -5.48 23.56 13.47
N PHE A 267 -5.37 23.20 14.76
CA PHE A 267 -6.38 22.37 15.43
C PHE A 267 -6.96 22.90 16.74
N ALA A 268 -6.73 24.17 17.10
CA ALA A 268 -7.26 24.73 18.36
C ALA A 268 -8.76 24.46 18.58
N ASN A 269 -9.57 24.53 17.52
CA ASN A 269 -11.02 24.31 17.58
C ASN A 269 -11.45 22.84 17.71
N TYR A 270 -10.51 21.89 17.54
CA TYR A 270 -10.78 20.45 17.57
C TYR A 270 -10.16 19.75 18.79
N LEU A 271 -9.31 20.47 19.54
CA LEU A 271 -8.71 19.99 20.79
C LEU A 271 -9.69 20.13 21.95
N LYS A 272 -9.73 19.13 22.83
CA LYS A 272 -10.43 19.25 24.12
C LYS A 272 -9.61 20.11 25.07
N ASP A 273 -10.24 20.76 26.05
CA ASP A 273 -9.55 21.62 27.03
C ASP A 273 -8.40 20.90 27.75
N ARG A 274 -8.62 19.62 28.08
CA ARG A 274 -7.60 18.75 28.67
C ARG A 274 -6.41 18.57 27.72
N ASP A 275 -6.66 18.21 26.46
CA ASP A 275 -5.62 17.97 25.46
C ASP A 275 -4.83 19.25 25.16
N ASN A 276 -5.51 20.41 25.10
CA ASN A 276 -4.87 21.71 24.92
C ASN A 276 -3.96 22.09 26.09
N SER A 277 -4.40 21.80 27.32
CA SER A 277 -3.61 22.02 28.54
C SER A 277 -2.39 21.10 28.59
N GLU A 278 -2.58 19.82 28.28
CA GLU A 278 -1.51 18.83 28.26
C GLU A 278 -0.47 19.11 27.17
N LEU A 279 -0.92 19.50 25.97
CA LEU A 279 -0.06 19.91 24.87
C LEU A 279 0.80 21.15 25.21
N LYS A 280 0.25 22.10 25.99
CA LYS A 280 1.00 23.28 26.43
C LYS A 280 2.16 22.91 27.37
N ASN A 281 1.90 21.98 28.28
CA ASN A 281 2.85 21.60 29.32
C ASN A 281 3.85 20.55 28.84
N SER A 282 3.55 19.83 27.76
CA SER A 282 4.37 18.71 27.28
C SER A 282 5.72 19.14 26.72
N ALA A 283 5.86 20.36 26.18
CA ALA A 283 7.11 20.82 25.58
C ALA A 283 8.31 20.80 26.55
N MET A 284 8.05 20.96 27.85
CA MET A 284 9.07 20.95 28.91
C MET A 284 9.47 19.53 29.35
N LEU A 285 8.77 18.50 28.87
CA LEU A 285 9.03 17.11 29.22
C LEU A 285 10.18 16.53 28.38
N ASP A 286 10.69 15.37 28.79
CA ASP A 286 11.63 14.61 27.99
C ASP A 286 11.01 14.22 26.63
N THR A 287 11.87 13.88 25.67
CA THR A 287 11.45 13.68 24.27
C THR A 287 10.50 12.50 24.09
N GLU A 288 10.69 11.41 24.82
CA GLU A 288 9.83 10.22 24.69
C GLU A 288 8.45 10.49 25.30
N THR A 289 8.40 11.12 26.48
CA THR A 289 7.11 11.52 27.08
C THR A 289 6.38 12.52 26.19
N PHE A 290 7.09 13.49 25.60
CA PHE A 290 6.50 14.42 24.64
C PHE A 290 5.92 13.68 23.43
N ILE A 291 6.71 12.77 22.82
CA ILE A 291 6.31 11.94 21.67
C ILE A 291 5.06 11.11 21.97
N ALA A 292 4.98 10.50 23.15
CA ALA A 292 3.82 9.72 23.55
C ALA A 292 2.56 10.59 23.67
N ILE A 293 2.67 11.79 24.25
CA ILE A 293 1.55 12.70 24.45
C ILE A 293 1.02 13.24 23.12
N ILE A 294 1.88 13.78 22.24
CA ILE A 294 1.37 14.39 21.00
C ILE A 294 0.84 13.33 20.03
N SER A 295 1.48 12.16 19.95
CA SER A 295 0.97 11.04 19.13
C SER A 295 -0.42 10.62 19.59
N ARG A 296 -0.63 10.47 20.91
CA ARG A 296 -1.95 10.17 21.47
C ARG A 296 -2.97 11.26 21.17
N ILE A 297 -2.61 12.54 21.30
CA ILE A 297 -3.51 13.67 21.02
C ILE A 297 -3.90 13.69 19.54
N ILE A 298 -2.93 13.58 18.62
CA ILE A 298 -3.16 13.57 17.17
C ILE A 298 -4.07 12.39 16.80
N VAL A 299 -3.69 11.16 17.16
CA VAL A 299 -4.47 9.97 16.79
C VAL A 299 -5.88 10.06 17.35
N ASN A 300 -6.06 10.41 18.63
CA ASN A 300 -7.39 10.52 19.23
C ASN A 300 -8.24 11.60 18.57
N MET A 301 -7.66 12.76 18.25
CA MET A 301 -8.36 13.86 17.62
C MET A 301 -8.86 13.46 16.23
N PHE A 302 -8.00 12.90 15.39
CA PHE A 302 -8.36 12.46 14.04
C PHE A 302 -9.42 11.35 14.08
N VAL A 303 -9.19 10.29 14.88
CA VAL A 303 -10.15 9.18 15.02
C VAL A 303 -11.49 9.68 15.53
N THR A 304 -11.52 10.59 16.52
CA THR A 304 -12.77 11.13 17.06
C THR A 304 -13.56 11.90 16.02
N ASN A 305 -12.91 12.80 15.28
CA ASN A 305 -13.57 13.61 14.26
C ASN A 305 -14.07 12.74 13.09
N LEU A 306 -13.26 11.78 12.62
CA LEU A 306 -13.64 10.82 11.60
C LEU A 306 -14.87 10.01 12.02
N LEU A 307 -14.86 9.46 13.24
CA LEU A 307 -15.98 8.65 13.75
C LEU A 307 -17.27 9.45 13.86
N ASN A 308 -17.20 10.66 14.42
CA ASN A 308 -18.40 11.49 14.62
C ASN A 308 -19.08 11.81 13.28
N ALA A 309 -18.32 12.22 12.27
CA ALA A 309 -18.84 12.50 10.95
C ALA A 309 -19.30 11.21 10.23
N SER A 310 -18.49 10.16 10.24
CA SER A 310 -18.81 8.90 9.55
C SER A 310 -20.07 8.21 10.09
N ILE A 311 -20.31 8.29 11.41
CA ILE A 311 -21.55 7.74 12.01
C ILE A 311 -22.78 8.47 11.47
N ILE A 312 -22.71 9.80 11.36
CA ILE A 312 -23.78 10.61 10.77
C ILE A 312 -23.97 10.19 9.31
N ASN A 313 -22.89 10.19 8.53
CA ASN A 313 -22.94 9.88 7.09
C ASN A 313 -23.53 8.49 6.82
N ILE A 314 -23.10 7.47 7.57
CA ILE A 314 -23.63 6.10 7.45
C ILE A 314 -25.11 6.06 7.82
N ASN A 315 -25.54 6.74 8.88
CA ASN A 315 -26.94 6.74 9.30
C ASN A 315 -27.86 7.45 8.30
N GLU A 316 -27.41 8.59 7.77
CA GLU A 316 -28.14 9.29 6.70
C GLU A 316 -28.20 8.44 5.43
N PHE A 317 -27.10 7.77 5.08
CA PHE A 317 -27.04 6.85 3.95
C PHE A 317 -28.02 5.69 4.10
N ILE A 318 -27.99 5.01 5.25
CA ILE A 318 -28.92 3.93 5.58
C ILE A 318 -30.38 4.38 5.44
N TYR A 319 -30.68 5.59 5.91
CA TYR A 319 -32.03 6.14 5.82
C TYR A 319 -32.41 6.47 4.37
N SER A 320 -31.54 7.17 3.63
CA SER A 320 -31.80 7.62 2.26
C SER A 320 -31.93 6.48 1.25
N GLU A 321 -31.14 5.42 1.43
CA GLU A 321 -31.12 4.23 0.57
C GLU A 321 -32.05 3.11 1.10
N GLU A 322 -32.78 3.37 2.18
CA GLU A 322 -33.65 2.42 2.88
C GLU A 322 -32.97 1.07 3.20
N LEU A 323 -31.68 1.12 3.53
CA LEU A 323 -30.85 -0.06 3.70
C LEU A 323 -31.14 -0.79 5.02
N LYS A 324 -31.03 -2.10 4.96
CA LYS A 324 -31.00 -3.01 6.10
C LYS A 324 -29.75 -3.87 5.99
N GLN A 325 -29.34 -4.46 7.10
CA GLN A 325 -28.22 -5.40 7.11
C GLN A 325 -28.41 -6.55 6.11
N THR A 326 -29.66 -7.00 5.88
CA THR A 326 -29.98 -8.07 4.93
C THR A 326 -30.02 -7.63 3.46
N THR A 327 -30.13 -6.33 3.18
CA THR A 327 -30.21 -5.80 1.81
C THR A 327 -28.89 -5.22 1.33
N PHE A 328 -27.96 -4.92 2.24
CA PHE A 328 -26.67 -4.30 1.88
C PHE A 328 -25.85 -5.14 0.89
N ALA A 329 -25.87 -6.47 0.98
CA ALA A 329 -25.19 -7.33 0.00
C ALA A 329 -25.66 -7.06 -1.44
N LYS A 330 -26.97 -6.99 -1.64
CA LYS A 330 -27.57 -6.67 -2.95
C LYS A 330 -27.26 -5.25 -3.41
N TYR A 331 -27.04 -4.33 -2.47
CA TYR A 331 -26.62 -2.97 -2.77
C TYR A 331 -25.19 -2.95 -3.32
N VAL A 332 -24.25 -3.59 -2.63
CA VAL A 332 -22.83 -3.68 -3.03
C VAL A 332 -22.70 -4.33 -4.42
N GLU A 333 -23.47 -5.38 -4.71
CA GLU A 333 -23.45 -6.02 -6.04
C GLU A 333 -23.83 -5.08 -7.18
N LYS A 334 -24.60 -4.01 -6.91
CA LYS A 334 -25.19 -3.13 -7.93
C LYS A 334 -24.52 -1.78 -8.10
N HIS A 335 -23.78 -1.31 -7.10
CA HIS A 335 -23.26 0.05 -7.07
C HIS A 335 -21.74 0.05 -7.07
N LYS A 336 -21.14 0.95 -7.84
CA LYS A 336 -19.70 1.26 -7.77
C LYS A 336 -19.49 2.31 -6.66
N PRO A 337 -18.32 2.37 -6.02
CA PRO A 337 -18.07 3.33 -4.95
C PRO A 337 -17.89 4.75 -5.54
N ASP A 338 -19.00 5.47 -5.68
CA ASP A 338 -19.03 6.87 -6.06
C ASP A 338 -18.62 7.79 -4.89
N GLU A 339 -18.62 9.10 -5.12
CA GLU A 339 -18.27 10.06 -4.07
C GLU A 339 -19.23 10.01 -2.87
N LYS A 340 -20.51 9.65 -3.07
CA LYS A 340 -21.46 9.50 -1.96
C LYS A 340 -21.03 8.35 -1.05
N ILE A 341 -20.63 7.20 -1.62
CA ILE A 341 -20.17 6.02 -0.89
C ILE A 341 -18.80 6.25 -0.23
N LYS A 342 -17.85 6.87 -0.94
CA LYS A 342 -16.52 7.16 -0.38
C LYS A 342 -16.62 8.11 0.82
N ASN A 343 -17.47 9.13 0.74
CA ASN A 343 -17.66 10.10 1.82
C ASN A 343 -18.41 9.53 3.04
N LEU A 344 -18.80 8.26 3.04
CA LEU A 344 -19.34 7.61 4.25
C LEU A 344 -18.29 7.47 5.35
N ILE A 345 -17.02 7.33 4.98
CA ILE A 345 -15.88 7.38 5.89
C ILE A 345 -15.15 8.70 5.59
N SER A 346 -15.45 9.73 6.36
CA SER A 346 -14.94 11.09 6.13
C SER A 346 -14.99 11.93 7.41
N TYR A 347 -14.23 13.03 7.43
CA TYR A 347 -14.26 14.04 8.49
C TYR A 347 -15.40 15.04 8.34
N GLU A 348 -16.09 15.04 7.19
CA GLU A 348 -17.15 16.00 6.86
C GLU A 348 -18.50 15.33 6.73
N THR A 349 -19.57 16.06 7.05
CA THR A 349 -20.95 15.60 6.91
C THR A 349 -21.65 16.30 5.74
N PRO A 350 -22.65 15.67 5.09
CA PRO A 350 -23.43 16.31 4.04
C PRO A 350 -23.93 17.71 4.43
N GLY A 351 -23.62 18.70 3.60
CA GLY A 351 -24.07 20.08 3.80
C GLY A 351 -23.34 20.89 4.89
N LYS A 352 -22.34 20.32 5.58
CA LYS A 352 -21.54 21.03 6.58
C LYS A 352 -20.05 20.74 6.43
N LYS A 353 -19.27 21.76 6.08
CA LYS A 353 -17.80 21.73 6.11
C LYS A 353 -17.31 22.28 7.44
N SER A 354 -16.76 21.41 8.27
CA SER A 354 -16.05 21.75 9.50
C SER A 354 -14.75 22.52 9.21
N GLY A 355 -14.10 22.24 8.08
CA GLY A 355 -12.77 22.77 7.77
C GLY A 355 -11.65 21.90 8.35
N PHE A 356 -11.98 20.73 8.92
CA PHE A 356 -11.00 19.82 9.51
C PHE A 356 -10.06 19.27 8.43
N ILE A 357 -10.58 18.92 7.26
CA ILE A 357 -9.76 18.41 6.13
C ILE A 357 -8.73 19.46 5.69
N ASP A 358 -9.13 20.73 5.61
CA ASP A 358 -8.21 21.81 5.20
C ASP A 358 -7.15 22.06 6.26
N SER A 359 -7.53 21.98 7.54
CA SER A 359 -6.60 22.06 8.68
C SER A 359 -5.61 20.89 8.68
N ALA A 360 -6.07 19.67 8.39
CA ALA A 360 -5.25 18.48 8.28
C ALA A 360 -4.24 18.56 7.12
N LYS A 361 -4.66 19.06 5.96
CA LYS A 361 -3.78 19.31 4.81
C LYS A 361 -2.74 20.38 5.09
N SER A 362 -3.14 21.47 5.75
CA SER A 362 -2.23 22.55 6.17
C SER A 362 -1.17 22.01 7.13
N PHE A 363 -1.59 21.28 8.16
CA PHE A 363 -0.71 20.60 9.10
C PHE A 363 0.30 19.68 8.42
N GLU A 364 -0.18 18.76 7.57
CA GLU A 364 0.66 17.82 6.83
C GLU A 364 1.67 18.55 5.95
N LYS A 365 1.22 19.59 5.21
CA LYS A 365 2.11 20.38 4.36
C LYS A 365 3.22 21.04 5.17
N THR A 366 2.91 21.59 6.35
CA THR A 366 3.91 22.20 7.22
C THR A 366 4.94 21.18 7.68
N ILE A 367 4.52 20.04 8.25
CA ILE A 367 5.44 19.00 8.75
C ILE A 367 6.28 18.42 7.60
N THR A 368 5.64 17.99 6.52
CA THR A 368 6.29 17.40 5.35
C THR A 368 7.32 18.34 4.74
N SER A 369 7.04 19.65 4.67
CA SER A 369 8.00 20.62 4.14
C SER A 369 9.30 20.68 4.95
N ARG A 370 9.24 20.48 6.27
CA ARG A 370 10.41 20.47 7.16
C ARG A 370 11.16 19.14 7.09
N VAL A 371 10.44 18.03 7.04
CA VAL A 371 11.04 16.69 6.95
C VAL A 371 11.75 16.49 5.61
N LEU A 372 11.05 16.74 4.51
CA LEU A 372 11.59 16.50 3.16
C LEU A 372 12.68 17.48 2.76
N SER A 373 12.78 18.67 3.38
CA SER A 373 13.86 19.62 3.08
C SER A 373 15.15 19.33 3.86
N SER A 374 15.17 18.32 4.73
CA SER A 374 16.35 17.98 5.52
C SER A 374 17.46 17.34 4.67
N TYR A 375 18.71 17.67 5.03
CA TYR A 375 19.91 17.14 4.36
C TYR A 375 19.95 15.60 4.42
N ASP A 376 19.67 15.03 5.58
CA ASP A 376 19.77 13.58 5.80
C ASP A 376 18.77 12.79 4.94
N ILE A 377 17.52 13.27 4.83
CA ILE A 377 16.49 12.65 3.99
C ILE A 377 16.85 12.78 2.51
N GLN A 378 17.29 13.96 2.06
CA GLN A 378 17.68 14.17 0.66
C GLN A 378 18.89 13.30 0.28
N SER A 379 19.90 13.21 1.15
CA SER A 379 21.07 12.36 0.95
C SER A 379 20.68 10.88 0.91
N ALA A 380 19.80 10.46 1.82
CA ALA A 380 19.25 9.11 1.88
C ALA A 380 18.52 8.71 0.60
N ASP A 381 17.58 9.55 0.15
CA ASP A 381 16.79 9.36 -1.05
C ASP A 381 17.70 9.26 -2.29
N ALA A 382 18.68 10.16 -2.41
CA ALA A 382 19.62 10.15 -3.52
C ALA A 382 20.46 8.86 -3.57
N LYS A 383 20.98 8.41 -2.42
CA LYS A 383 21.72 7.15 -2.30
C LYS A 383 20.83 5.95 -2.66
N GLY A 384 19.60 5.91 -2.14
CA GLY A 384 18.64 4.85 -2.43
C GLY A 384 18.34 4.74 -3.93
N LYS A 385 18.03 5.87 -4.58
CA LYS A 385 17.81 5.90 -6.04
C LYS A 385 19.03 5.41 -6.82
N TYR A 386 20.23 5.84 -6.43
CA TYR A 386 21.47 5.44 -7.08
C TYR A 386 21.70 3.93 -6.98
N ILE A 387 21.56 3.35 -5.78
CA ILE A 387 21.69 1.92 -5.54
C ILE A 387 20.72 1.13 -6.42
N ILE A 388 19.44 1.52 -6.45
CA ILE A 388 18.40 0.83 -7.25
C ILE A 388 18.75 0.87 -8.73
N ARG A 389 19.12 2.04 -9.26
CA ARG A 389 19.53 2.22 -10.66
C ARG A 389 20.71 1.32 -11.02
N LYS A 390 21.72 1.24 -10.15
CA LYS A 390 22.93 0.44 -10.38
C LYS A 390 22.64 -1.06 -10.36
N ILE A 391 21.90 -1.54 -9.36
CA ILE A 391 21.48 -2.96 -9.30
C ILE A 391 20.67 -3.32 -10.55
N PHE A 392 19.75 -2.45 -10.97
CA PHE A 392 18.95 -2.68 -12.16
C PHE A 392 19.81 -2.76 -13.42
N GLN A 393 20.75 -1.81 -13.61
CA GLN A 393 21.71 -1.82 -14.72
C GLN A 393 22.50 -3.14 -14.75
N ALA A 394 23.12 -3.54 -13.64
CA ALA A 394 23.90 -4.77 -13.54
C ALA A 394 23.11 -6.00 -14.00
N TYR A 395 21.89 -6.20 -13.47
CA TYR A 395 21.07 -7.35 -13.83
C TYR A 395 20.50 -7.28 -15.25
N TYR A 396 20.33 -6.09 -15.81
CA TYR A 396 19.85 -5.93 -17.18
C TYR A 396 20.95 -6.26 -18.19
N HIS A 397 22.16 -5.75 -17.97
CA HIS A 397 23.31 -5.95 -18.86
C HIS A 397 23.97 -7.32 -18.68
N THR A 398 23.86 -7.93 -17.50
CA THR A 398 24.39 -9.27 -17.20
C THR A 398 23.34 -10.10 -16.44
N PRO A 399 22.28 -10.53 -17.14
CA PRO A 399 21.14 -11.27 -16.56
C PRO A 399 21.52 -12.64 -15.97
N GLU A 400 22.68 -13.18 -16.33
CA GLU A 400 23.28 -14.38 -15.74
C GLU A 400 23.56 -14.23 -14.25
N GLN A 401 23.59 -13.01 -13.72
CA GLN A 401 23.76 -12.76 -12.28
C GLN A 401 22.44 -12.87 -11.50
N LEU A 402 21.30 -12.94 -12.18
CA LEU A 402 20.00 -13.06 -11.52
C LEU A 402 19.84 -14.42 -10.81
N PRO A 403 19.21 -14.44 -9.62
CA PRO A 403 18.90 -15.69 -8.94
C PRO A 403 18.00 -16.62 -9.76
N ASN A 404 18.07 -17.92 -9.46
CA ASN A 404 17.33 -18.95 -10.21
C ASN A 404 15.81 -18.70 -10.29
N HIS A 405 15.20 -18.20 -9.22
CA HIS A 405 13.77 -17.90 -9.23
C HIS A 405 13.40 -16.81 -10.24
N CYS A 406 14.28 -15.83 -10.50
CA CYS A 406 14.06 -14.81 -11.53
C CYS A 406 14.08 -15.42 -12.93
N ALA A 407 15.01 -16.35 -13.21
CA ALA A 407 15.04 -17.08 -14.48
C ALA A 407 13.73 -17.87 -14.69
N TYR A 408 13.16 -18.44 -13.63
CA TYR A 408 11.89 -19.16 -13.73
C TYR A 408 10.73 -18.22 -14.03
N GLU A 409 10.63 -17.10 -13.32
CA GLU A 409 9.59 -16.09 -13.57
C GLU A 409 9.70 -15.50 -14.99
N PHE A 410 10.92 -15.31 -15.50
CA PHE A 410 11.13 -14.90 -16.90
C PHE A 410 10.58 -15.93 -17.89
N LEU A 411 10.94 -17.20 -17.72
CA LEU A 411 10.49 -18.26 -18.63
C LEU A 411 8.97 -18.38 -18.63
N ILE A 412 8.34 -18.39 -17.44
CA ILE A 412 6.88 -18.41 -17.28
C ILE A 412 6.23 -17.19 -17.96
N ALA A 413 6.78 -15.98 -17.79
CA ALA A 413 6.23 -14.78 -18.41
C ALA A 413 6.42 -14.74 -19.93
N SER A 414 7.52 -15.31 -20.43
CA SER A 414 7.83 -15.34 -21.87
C SER A 414 6.98 -16.34 -22.64
N GLU A 415 6.78 -17.54 -22.09
CA GLU A 415 5.98 -18.63 -22.67
C GLU A 415 5.09 -19.32 -21.62
N PRO A 416 4.01 -18.67 -21.19
CA PRO A 416 3.14 -19.20 -20.14
C PRO A 416 2.43 -20.51 -20.52
N ALA A 417 2.35 -20.83 -21.82
CA ALA A 417 1.82 -22.12 -22.29
C ALA A 417 2.83 -23.28 -22.18
N SER A 418 4.13 -22.98 -22.23
CA SER A 418 5.23 -23.96 -22.17
C SER A 418 5.68 -24.23 -20.74
N TYR A 419 5.68 -23.18 -19.90
CA TYR A 419 6.32 -23.22 -18.58
C TYR A 419 5.36 -22.91 -17.44
N SER A 420 5.41 -23.75 -16.42
CA SER A 420 4.88 -23.52 -15.08
C SER A 420 5.97 -23.71 -14.04
N GLN A 421 5.75 -23.17 -12.84
CA GLN A 421 6.70 -23.32 -11.75
C GLN A 421 6.98 -24.79 -11.41
N LYS A 422 5.92 -25.63 -11.44
CA LYS A 422 6.05 -27.07 -11.20
C LYS A 422 6.95 -27.74 -12.25
N GLN A 423 6.73 -27.44 -13.54
CA GLN A 423 7.53 -28.02 -14.63
C GLN A 423 9.01 -27.60 -14.53
N LEU A 424 9.28 -26.32 -14.27
CA LEU A 424 10.65 -25.81 -14.15
C LEU A 424 11.38 -26.40 -12.95
N LEU A 425 10.70 -26.60 -11.82
CA LEU A 425 11.27 -27.29 -10.65
C LEU A 425 11.57 -28.76 -10.95
N GLN A 426 10.68 -29.45 -11.66
CA GLN A 426 10.91 -30.83 -12.08
C GLN A 426 12.12 -30.94 -13.03
N LEU A 427 12.21 -30.03 -14.00
CA LEU A 427 13.35 -29.96 -14.91
C LEU A 427 14.65 -29.69 -14.16
N ALA A 428 14.67 -28.71 -13.25
CA ALA A 428 15.83 -28.40 -12.44
C ALA A 428 16.27 -29.55 -11.53
N ASN A 429 15.33 -30.36 -11.03
CA ASN A 429 15.64 -31.54 -10.22
C ASN A 429 16.16 -32.72 -11.07
N ALA A 430 15.67 -32.87 -12.31
CA ALA A 430 16.04 -33.97 -13.19
C ALA A 430 17.38 -33.73 -13.91
N GLU A 431 17.60 -32.50 -14.41
CA GLU A 431 18.73 -32.15 -15.28
C GLU A 431 19.70 -31.14 -14.64
N GLY A 432 19.39 -30.68 -13.42
CA GLY A 432 20.14 -29.61 -12.75
C GLY A 432 19.65 -28.21 -13.16
N VAL A 433 19.87 -27.24 -12.27
CA VAL A 433 19.42 -25.85 -12.51
C VAL A 433 20.11 -25.18 -13.69
N GLY A 434 21.29 -25.66 -14.09
CA GLY A 434 22.02 -25.17 -15.26
C GLY A 434 21.22 -25.30 -16.55
N SER A 435 20.52 -26.43 -16.77
CA SER A 435 19.67 -26.64 -17.95
C SER A 435 18.60 -25.55 -18.08
N VAL A 436 17.94 -25.19 -16.97
CA VAL A 436 16.94 -24.12 -16.95
C VAL A 436 17.55 -22.74 -17.22
N ARG A 437 18.76 -22.48 -16.70
CA ARG A 437 19.48 -21.22 -16.95
C ARG A 437 19.90 -21.09 -18.41
N ASP A 438 20.34 -22.18 -19.04
CA ASP A 438 20.69 -22.17 -20.46
C ASP A 438 19.47 -21.87 -21.32
N THR A 439 18.30 -22.42 -21.00
CA THR A 439 17.04 -22.09 -21.67
C THR A 439 16.69 -20.60 -21.51
N PHE A 440 16.85 -20.06 -20.30
CA PHE A 440 16.63 -18.65 -20.01
C PHE A 440 17.52 -17.73 -20.87
N ILE A 441 18.83 -18.01 -20.95
CA ILE A 441 19.78 -17.20 -21.73
C ILE A 441 19.49 -17.32 -23.23
N LYS A 442 19.32 -18.53 -23.76
CA LYS A 442 18.98 -18.74 -25.19
C LYS A 442 17.70 -17.98 -25.59
N ARG A 443 16.69 -17.97 -24.71
CA ARG A 443 15.46 -17.24 -24.98
C ARG A 443 15.68 -15.74 -25.00
N LEU A 444 16.49 -15.20 -24.08
CA LEU A 444 16.81 -13.78 -24.07
C LEU A 444 17.63 -13.34 -25.29
N GLU A 445 18.57 -14.19 -25.74
CA GLU A 445 19.38 -13.96 -26.94
C GLU A 445 18.55 -13.96 -28.23
N SER A 446 17.40 -14.66 -28.26
CA SER A 446 16.45 -14.60 -29.39
C SER A 446 15.88 -13.18 -29.63
N GLY A 447 16.11 -12.24 -28.70
CA GLY A 447 16.38 -10.85 -29.05
C GLY A 447 15.18 -9.95 -29.32
N GLN A 448 13.95 -10.38 -29.03
CA GLN A 448 12.80 -9.49 -29.26
C GLN A 448 12.61 -8.47 -28.14
N LYS A 449 12.02 -7.33 -28.53
CA LYS A 449 11.71 -6.21 -27.64
C LYS A 449 10.86 -6.64 -26.44
N ARG A 450 9.94 -7.59 -26.65
CA ARG A 450 9.07 -8.17 -25.62
C ARG A 450 9.88 -8.88 -24.53
N GLU A 451 10.79 -9.77 -24.89
CA GLU A 451 11.65 -10.50 -23.95
C GLU A 451 12.48 -9.52 -23.10
N ARG A 452 13.01 -8.44 -23.69
CA ARG A 452 13.73 -7.41 -22.94
C ARG A 452 12.83 -6.69 -21.93
N LEU A 453 11.58 -6.40 -22.26
CA LEU A 453 10.61 -5.81 -21.32
C LEU A 453 10.20 -6.78 -20.21
N ILE A 454 10.04 -8.07 -20.53
CA ILE A 454 9.80 -9.12 -19.53
C ILE A 454 10.98 -9.21 -18.56
N LEU A 455 12.22 -9.19 -19.07
CA LEU A 455 13.41 -9.15 -18.22
C LEU A 455 13.40 -7.94 -17.29
N MET A 456 13.15 -6.73 -17.83
CA MET A 456 13.04 -5.52 -17.00
C MET A 456 12.00 -5.69 -15.89
N ARG A 457 10.88 -6.37 -16.19
CA ARG A 457 9.82 -6.58 -15.20
C ARG A 457 10.20 -7.56 -14.11
N VAL A 458 10.88 -8.66 -14.46
CA VAL A 458 11.43 -9.63 -13.50
C VAL A 458 12.48 -8.96 -12.59
N ILE A 459 13.36 -8.13 -13.16
CA ILE A 459 14.34 -7.36 -12.38
C ILE A 459 13.62 -6.40 -11.43
N CYS A 460 12.60 -5.69 -11.92
CA CYS A 460 11.81 -4.76 -11.12
C CYS A 460 11.14 -5.46 -9.92
N ASP A 461 10.51 -6.62 -10.14
CA ASP A 461 9.90 -7.41 -9.07
C ASP A 461 10.92 -7.89 -8.04
N TYR A 462 12.07 -8.38 -8.52
CA TYR A 462 13.13 -8.87 -7.65
C TYR A 462 13.67 -7.75 -6.76
N ILE A 463 13.94 -6.57 -7.33
CA ILE A 463 14.43 -5.40 -6.61
C ILE A 463 13.37 -4.88 -5.63
N ALA A 464 12.10 -4.75 -6.05
CA ALA A 464 11.01 -4.33 -5.17
C ALA A 464 10.81 -5.28 -3.97
N GLY A 465 11.10 -6.57 -4.16
CA GLY A 465 11.07 -7.60 -3.13
C GLY A 465 12.22 -7.54 -2.11
N MET A 466 13.26 -6.73 -2.33
CA MET A 466 14.41 -6.64 -1.42
C MET A 466 14.10 -5.81 -0.17
N THR A 467 14.76 -6.14 0.95
CA THR A 467 14.92 -5.23 2.10
C THR A 467 16.04 -4.23 1.82
N ASP A 468 16.10 -3.11 2.55
CA ASP A 468 17.11 -2.07 2.31
C ASP A 468 18.54 -2.60 2.50
N ALA A 469 18.78 -3.36 3.57
CA ALA A 469 20.09 -3.95 3.87
C ALA A 469 20.52 -4.94 2.76
N TYR A 470 19.60 -5.78 2.30
CA TYR A 470 19.87 -6.71 1.20
C TYR A 470 20.14 -5.97 -0.12
N ALA A 471 19.42 -4.89 -0.42
CA ALA A 471 19.67 -4.08 -1.60
C ALA A 471 21.07 -3.44 -1.55
N LYS A 472 21.48 -2.86 -0.42
CA LYS A 472 22.85 -2.35 -0.21
C LYS A 472 23.90 -3.44 -0.45
N LYS A 473 23.72 -4.61 0.19
CA LYS A 473 24.63 -5.76 0.03
C LYS A 473 24.68 -6.27 -1.41
N ALA A 474 23.55 -6.30 -2.10
CA ALA A 474 23.49 -6.70 -3.51
C ALA A 474 24.25 -5.71 -4.38
N TYR A 475 24.13 -4.41 -4.13
CA TYR A 475 24.90 -3.39 -4.82
C TYR A 475 26.42 -3.55 -4.61
N GLU A 476 26.86 -3.69 -3.36
CA GLU A 476 28.29 -3.93 -3.01
C GLU A 476 28.82 -5.22 -3.67
N ALA A 477 28.04 -6.30 -3.66
CA ALA A 477 28.45 -7.55 -4.31
C ALA A 477 28.61 -7.43 -5.84
N LEU A 478 27.85 -6.55 -6.48
CA LEU A 478 27.87 -6.35 -7.93
C LEU A 478 28.95 -5.35 -8.38
N TYR A 479 29.32 -4.40 -7.52
CA TYR A 479 30.15 -3.25 -7.90
C TYR A 479 31.43 -3.05 -7.05
N GLY A 480 31.62 -3.80 -5.97
CA GLY A 480 32.73 -3.64 -5.03
C GLY A 480 32.47 -2.54 -4.03
#